data_AF-A0A6P4B6D5-F1
#
_entry.id   AF-A0A6P4B6D5-F1
#
_cell.length_a   1.000
_cell.length_b   1.000
_cell.length_c   1.000
_cell.angle_alpha   90.00
_cell.angle_beta   90.00
_cell.angle_gamma   90.00
#
_symmetry.space_group_name_H-M   'P 1'
#
loop_
_entity.id
_entity.type
_entity.pdbx_description
1 polymer ?
#
loop_
_entity_poly.entity_id
_entity_poly.type
_entity_poly.pdbx_seq_one_letter_code
_entity_poly.pdbx_strand_id
1 'polypeptide(L)'
;HEDSCELCHHAVSEVLVKLKDPDTQLEIIEILLKACTTVENYVKKCKRMVFQYGPLVLANAEKFLETSDICTRLHACDSSRAGSSDVPLITVPELSDS
;
A
#
# COMPACT_ATOMS: atom_id res chain seq x y z
N HIS A 1 5.69 -15.79 8.33
CA HIS A 1 4.96 -15.15 7.22
C HIS A 1 3.67 -14.49 7.72
N GLU A 2 3.00 -15.05 8.74
CA GLU A 2 1.84 -14.41 9.38
C GLU A 2 2.17 -13.07 10.06
N ASP A 3 3.20 -13.01 10.92
CA ASP A 3 3.63 -11.76 11.58
C ASP A 3 3.99 -10.64 10.58
N SER A 4 4.65 -11.00 9.46
CA SER A 4 5.04 -10.03 8.44
C SER A 4 3.84 -9.47 7.68
N CYS A 5 2.82 -10.30 7.47
CA CYS A 5 1.60 -9.90 6.78
C CYS A 5 0.79 -8.93 7.64
N GLU A 6 0.60 -9.27 8.92
CA GLU A 6 -0.09 -8.41 9.90
C GLU A 6 0.63 -7.07 10.06
N LEU A 7 1.95 -7.09 10.28
CA LEU A 7 2.75 -5.87 10.41
C LEU A 7 2.70 -5.02 9.15
N CYS A 8 2.70 -5.62 7.96
CA CYS A 8 2.56 -4.88 6.71
C CYS A 8 1.19 -4.19 6.64
N HIS A 9 0.10 -4.90 6.91
CA HIS A 9 -1.24 -4.31 6.87
C HIS A 9 -1.40 -3.17 7.88
N HIS A 10 -0.83 -3.34 9.08
CA HIS A 10 -0.82 -2.27 10.07
C HIS A 10 -0.04 -1.04 9.58
N ALA A 11 1.18 -1.24 9.07
CA ALA A 11 1.98 -0.14 8.52
C ALA A 11 1.28 0.57 7.36
N VAL A 12 0.66 -0.17 6.43
CA VAL A 12 -0.10 0.40 5.31
C VAL A 12 -1.32 1.18 5.80
N SER A 13 -2.00 0.69 6.84
CA SER A 13 -3.13 1.40 7.44
C SER A 13 -2.70 2.75 8.04
N GLU A 14 -1.61 2.76 8.81
CA GLU A 14 -1.04 4.01 9.36
C GLU A 14 -0.60 4.98 8.25
N VAL A 15 0.05 4.46 7.20
CA VAL A 15 0.43 5.24 6.02
C VAL A 15 -0.81 5.85 5.37
N LEU A 16 -1.89 5.09 5.19
CA LEU A 16 -3.12 5.61 4.59
C LEU A 16 -3.79 6.69 5.47
N VAL A 17 -3.82 6.52 6.79
CA VAL A 17 -4.32 7.53 7.73
C VAL A 17 -3.52 8.82 7.59
N LYS A 18 -2.19 8.73 7.52
CA LYS A 18 -1.32 9.89 7.34
C LYS A 18 -1.43 10.51 5.95
N LEU A 19 -1.54 9.73 4.87
CA LEU A 19 -1.71 10.29 3.53
C LEU A 19 -3.02 11.08 3.40
N LYS A 20 -4.08 10.71 4.12
CA LYS A 20 -5.37 11.44 4.13
C LYS A 20 -5.34 12.73 4.94
N ASP A 21 -4.32 12.92 5.77
CA ASP A 21 -4.17 14.12 6.59
C ASP A 21 -3.65 15.28 5.72
N PRO A 22 -4.40 16.40 5.59
CA PRO A 22 -4.02 17.51 4.71
C PRO A 22 -2.68 18.16 5.08
N ASP A 23 -2.31 18.16 6.36
CA ASP A 23 -1.05 18.73 6.83
C ASP A 23 0.12 17.85 6.36
N THR A 24 -0.01 16.52 6.47
CA THR A 24 0.96 15.56 5.92
C THR A 24 1.12 15.73 4.40
N GLN A 25 0.02 15.93 3.66
CA GLN A 25 0.10 16.19 2.21
C GLN A 25 0.87 17.47 1.91
N LEU A 26 0.61 18.54 2.66
CA LEU A 26 1.32 19.80 2.51
C LEU A 26 2.82 19.64 2.80
N GLU A 27 3.17 18.97 3.89
CA GLU A 27 4.57 18.67 4.25
C GLU A 27 5.30 17.92 3.13
N ILE A 28 4.67 16.91 2.52
CA ILE A 28 5.26 16.19 1.37
C ILE A 28 5.52 17.15 0.21
N ILE A 29 4.57 18.02 -0.13
CA ILE A 29 4.73 19.00 -1.20
C ILE A 29 5.87 19.98 -0.89
N GLU A 30 5.97 20.46 0.35
CA GLU A 30 7.06 21.34 0.78
C GLU A 30 8.43 20.68 0.68
N ILE A 31 8.53 19.41 1.09
CA ILE A 31 9.75 18.60 0.93
C ILE A 31 10.13 18.50 -0.55
N LEU A 32 9.18 18.22 -1.43
CA LEU A 32 9.42 18.13 -2.87
C LEU A 32 9.83 19.47 -3.48
N LEU A 33 9.22 20.58 -3.04
CA LEU A 33 9.60 21.93 -3.47
C LEU A 33 11.00 22.32 -3.00
N LYS A 34 11.40 21.87 -1.80
CA LYS A 34 12.76 22.02 -1.28
C LYS A 34 13.75 21.17 -2.07
N ALA A 35 13.41 19.92 -2.38
CA ALA A 35 14.23 19.07 -3.25
C ALA A 35 14.43 19.71 -4.64
N CYS A 36 13.42 20.40 -5.19
CA CYS A 36 13.58 21.12 -6.45
C CYS A 36 14.68 22.20 -6.43
N THR A 37 15.12 22.71 -5.28
CA THR A 37 16.21 23.70 -5.22
C THR A 37 17.58 23.10 -5.52
N THR A 38 17.72 21.77 -5.42
CA THR A 38 18.97 21.06 -5.73
C THR A 38 19.07 20.68 -7.21
N VAL A 39 18.02 20.90 -8.00
CA VAL A 39 17.95 20.51 -9.42
C VAL A 39 18.29 21.73 -10.30
N GLU A 40 19.54 22.19 -10.23
CA GLU A 40 20.13 23.37 -10.88
C GLU A 40 19.32 23.98 -12.06
N ASN A 41 19.57 23.51 -13.28
CA ASN A 41 18.99 24.09 -14.51
C ASN A 41 17.48 23.83 -14.65
N TYR A 42 16.87 23.08 -13.72
CA TYR A 42 15.48 22.66 -13.80
C TYR A 42 14.63 23.11 -12.62
N VAL A 43 15.13 23.94 -11.69
CA VAL A 43 14.38 24.38 -10.49
C VAL A 43 12.95 24.83 -10.85
N LYS A 44 12.79 25.72 -11.83
CA LYS A 44 11.47 26.23 -12.25
C LYS A 44 10.58 25.14 -12.84
N LYS A 45 11.13 24.25 -13.65
CA LYS A 45 10.40 23.13 -14.26
C LYS A 45 9.99 22.11 -13.18
N CYS A 46 10.89 21.79 -12.25
CA CYS A 46 10.65 20.91 -11.12
C CYS A 46 9.51 21.43 -10.24
N LYS A 47 9.56 22.69 -9.80
CA LYS A 47 8.49 23.29 -8.97
C LYS A 47 7.14 23.25 -9.70
N ARG A 48 7.11 23.53 -11.01
CA ARG A 48 5.89 23.41 -11.82
C ARG A 48 5.33 21.98 -11.83
N MET A 49 6.20 20.99 -11.99
CA MET A 49 5.80 19.57 -11.92
C MET A 49 5.24 19.21 -10.54
N VAL A 50 5.87 19.67 -9.46
CA VAL A 50 5.40 19.40 -8.09
C VAL A 50 4.02 20.03 -7.86
N PHE A 51 3.80 21.28 -8.26
CA PHE A 51 2.48 21.90 -8.13
C PHE A 51 1.41 21.23 -9.00
N GLN A 52 1.76 20.81 -10.21
CA GLN A 52 0.80 20.22 -11.14
C GLN A 52 0.45 18.78 -10.80
N TYR A 53 1.45 17.97 -10.43
CA TYR A 53 1.29 16.52 -10.31
C TYR A 53 1.38 16.04 -8.87
N GLY A 54 1.98 16.78 -7.94
CA GLY A 54 2.10 16.38 -6.54
C GLY A 54 0.75 16.00 -5.91
N PRO A 55 -0.26 16.90 -5.94
CA PRO A 55 -1.59 16.56 -5.41
C PRO A 55 -2.25 15.35 -6.10
N LEU A 56 -2.06 15.22 -7.41
CA LEU A 56 -2.60 14.09 -8.17
C LEU A 56 -1.91 12.77 -7.81
N VAL A 57 -0.61 12.80 -7.56
CA VAL A 57 0.17 11.63 -7.13
C VAL A 57 -0.27 11.20 -5.74
N LEU A 58 -0.47 12.13 -4.80
CA LEU A 58 -0.95 11.83 -3.45
C LEU A 58 -2.36 11.21 -3.48
N ALA A 59 -3.30 11.83 -4.21
CA ALA A 59 -4.65 11.30 -4.35
C ALA A 59 -4.68 9.91 -5.02
N ASN A 60 -3.81 9.69 -6.01
CA ASN A 60 -3.68 8.37 -6.64
C ASN A 60 -3.04 7.34 -5.71
N ALA A 61 -2.08 7.75 -4.86
CA ALA A 61 -1.47 6.89 -3.87
C ALA A 61 -2.48 6.46 -2.79
N GLU A 62 -3.28 7.39 -2.28
CA GLU A 62 -4.40 7.08 -1.37
C GLU A 62 -5.33 6.04 -1.98
N LYS A 63 -5.85 6.32 -3.18
CA LYS A 63 -6.75 5.41 -3.89
C LYS A 63 -6.11 4.05 -4.17
N PHE A 64 -4.83 4.03 -4.51
CA PHE A 64 -4.10 2.79 -4.75
C PHE A 64 -4.03 1.95 -3.47
N LEU A 65 -3.66 2.54 -2.33
CA LEU A 65 -3.57 1.84 -1.05
C LEU A 65 -4.94 1.39 -0.52
N GLU A 66 -6.02 2.11 -0.83
CA GLU A 66 -7.39 1.69 -0.50
C GLU A 66 -7.88 0.49 -1.32
N THR A 67 -7.49 0.42 -2.59
CA THR A 67 -8.04 -0.55 -3.54
C THR A 67 -7.12 -1.72 -3.85
N SER A 68 -5.88 -1.68 -3.37
CA SER A 68 -4.88 -2.71 -3.65
C SER A 68 -4.32 -3.30 -2.36
N ASP A 69 -4.27 -4.62 -2.31
CA ASP A 69 -3.45 -5.31 -1.32
C ASP A 69 -1.96 -5.21 -1.71
N ILE A 70 -1.32 -4.14 -1.24
CA ILE A 70 0.12 -3.92 -1.45
C ILE A 70 0.96 -4.91 -0.65
N CYS A 71 0.44 -5.49 0.44
CA CYS A 71 1.19 -6.44 1.26
C CYS A 71 1.40 -7.78 0.56
N THR A 72 0.40 -8.25 -0.20
CA THR A 72 0.57 -9.38 -1.12
C THR A 72 1.55 -9.04 -2.25
N ARG A 73 1.48 -7.84 -2.82
CA ARG A 73 2.41 -7.42 -3.90
C ARG A 73 3.87 -7.27 -3.43
N LEU A 74 4.07 -6.89 -2.18
CA LEU A 74 5.39 -6.81 -1.54
C LEU A 74 5.85 -8.18 -1.01
N HIS A 75 5.06 -9.24 -1.20
CA HIS A 75 5.32 -10.59 -0.67
C HIS A 75 5.45 -10.65 0.86
N ALA A 76 4.89 -9.65 1.56
CA ALA A 76 4.72 -9.71 3.01
C ALA A 76 3.58 -10.66 3.41
N CYS A 77 2.58 -10.80 2.52
CA CYS A 77 1.52 -11.79 2.60
C CYS A 77 1.67 -12.81 1.45
N ASP A 78 1.30 -14.07 1.69
CA ASP A 78 1.26 -15.08 0.66
C ASP A 78 0.16 -14.75 -0.36
N SER A 79 0.47 -14.89 -1.65
CA SER A 79 -0.48 -14.64 -2.74
C SER A 79 -1.61 -15.68 -2.83
N SER A 80 -1.58 -16.69 -1.96
CA SER A 80 -2.59 -17.71 -1.81
C SER A 80 -2.91 -17.95 -0.33
N ARG A 81 -4.03 -17.37 0.10
CA ARG A 81 -5.02 -17.98 1.03
C ARG A 81 -6.28 -17.11 1.07
N ALA A 82 -7.02 -17.13 -0.04
CA ALA A 82 -8.47 -17.07 0.10
C ALA A 82 -8.90 -18.35 0.87
N GLY A 83 -9.00 -18.23 2.20
CA GLY A 83 -9.48 -19.28 3.10
C GLY A 83 -8.58 -20.50 3.27
N SER A 84 -7.60 -20.45 4.18
CA SER A 84 -7.35 -21.64 5.00
C SER A 84 -8.41 -21.68 6.09
N SER A 85 -9.63 -22.05 5.71
CA SER A 85 -10.47 -22.77 6.66
C SER A 85 -9.79 -24.13 6.80
N ASP A 86 -9.12 -24.34 7.93
CA ASP A 86 -8.97 -25.68 8.48
C ASP A 86 -10.40 -26.19 8.74
N VAL A 87 -11.04 -26.73 7.71
CA VAL A 87 -12.12 -27.70 7.89
C VAL A 87 -11.39 -29.04 7.93
N PRO A 88 -11.33 -29.72 9.09
CA PRO A 88 -10.84 -31.08 9.12
C PRO A 88 -11.73 -31.88 8.17
N LEU A 89 -11.13 -32.46 7.12
CA LEU A 89 -11.79 -33.43 6.27
C LEU A 89 -12.16 -34.60 7.19
N ILE A 90 -13.41 -34.66 7.65
CA ILE A 90 -13.94 -35.88 8.26
C ILE A 90 -13.95 -36.92 7.14
N THR A 91 -12.98 -37.83 7.17
CA THR A 91 -12.97 -39.02 6.32
C THR A 91 -14.20 -39.85 6.67
N VAL A 92 -15.20 -39.85 5.78
CA VAL A 92 -16.26 -40.86 5.83
C VAL A 92 -15.61 -42.21 5.49
N PRO A 93 -15.79 -43.27 6.29
CA PRO A 93 -15.28 -44.59 5.92
C PRO A 93 -15.96 -45.03 4.63
N GLU A 94 -15.18 -45.45 3.64
CA GLU A 94 -15.70 -46.25 2.53
C GLU A 94 -16.36 -47.50 3.13
N LEU A 95 -17.68 -47.63 2.97
CA LEU A 95 -18.36 -48.90 3.15
C LEU A 95 -18.13 -49.72 1.89
N SER A 96 -17.16 -50.62 1.97
CA SER A 96 -16.95 -51.73 1.05
C SER A 96 -18.05 -52.78 1.19
N ASP A 97 -18.70 -53.09 0.06
CA ASP A 97 -19.41 -54.32 -0.35
C ASP A 97 -20.21 -55.18 0.65
N SER A 98 -21.50 -55.37 0.33
CA SER A 98 -22.17 -56.68 0.11
C SER A 98 -23.46 -56.51 -0.68
#